data_AF-A0A534WYM1-F1
#
_entry.id   AF-A0A534WYM1-F1
#
_cell.length_a   1.000
_cell.length_b   1.000
_cell.length_c   1.000
_cell.angle_alpha   90.00
_cell.angle_beta   90.00
_cell.angle_gamma   90.00
#
_symmetry.space_group_name_H-M   'P 1'
#
loop_
_entity.id
_entity.type
_entity.pdbx_description
1 polymer ?
#
loop_
_entity_poly.entity_id
_entity_poly.type
_entity_poly.pdbx_seq_one_letter_code
_entity_poly.pdbx_strand_id
1 'polypeptide(L)'
;MSVRFCAQCGTKALAAAKFCTECGAALPGGGAASAARRWQVTAAASAVLTGFLAAGLAIWTLILSPGGPGAGPVRPGAAPPSASSAGGGTKARMPLPAEVVSFITDLAAKAKAKPDDIETWLKLALVDARAAQLDPTYQVDAVAAFQHVLDRDPKNADALRGLGNIHYDRDDHAKAIPIFERYLALRPDDASARTDLATMYLYAGDPARAIATYKDVIKRNPSFLQAHYNLAVTYHGQGDDRAALGELEIARGLATEDGVRKQIDDMIAALRGEGPAPEDTRAAPPTGAGGPRTPFQGAVEHAFRTHPIMGPRIVRFEWTAPAAGRVLVQNFPMEGMP
;
A
#
# COMPACT_ATOMS: atom_id res chain seq x y z
N MET A 1 33.04 -3.64 25.75
CA MET A 1 32.13 -2.92 24.84
C MET A 1 30.84 -3.71 24.77
N SER A 2 29.78 -3.24 25.40
CA SER A 2 28.46 -3.89 25.42
C SER A 2 27.88 -3.86 24.01
N VAL A 3 27.66 -5.04 23.43
CA VAL A 3 27.00 -5.18 22.13
C VAL A 3 25.52 -4.84 22.31
N ARG A 4 25.01 -3.90 21.52
CA ARG A 4 23.59 -3.50 21.52
C ARG A 4 22.88 -4.22 20.38
N PHE A 5 21.67 -4.69 20.64
CA PHE A 5 20.82 -5.32 19.63
C PHE A 5 19.52 -4.54 19.50
N CYS A 6 18.96 -4.50 18.29
CA CYS A 6 17.65 -3.92 18.06
C CYS A 6 16.59 -4.81 18.69
N ALA A 7 15.73 -4.24 19.55
CA ALA A 7 14.64 -4.96 20.18
C ALA A 7 13.55 -5.39 19.16
N GLN A 8 13.46 -4.71 18.02
CA GLN A 8 12.45 -4.96 16.99
C GLN A 8 12.84 -6.10 16.04
N CYS A 9 14.11 -6.17 15.62
CA CYS A 9 14.55 -7.11 14.59
C CYS A 9 15.77 -7.95 14.97
N GLY A 10 16.33 -7.77 16.17
CA GLY A 10 17.46 -8.54 16.67
C GLY A 10 18.82 -8.20 16.04
N THR A 11 18.88 -7.28 15.08
CA THR A 11 20.16 -6.94 14.41
C THR A 11 21.10 -6.18 15.35
N LYS A 12 22.40 -6.47 15.24
CA LYS A 12 23.46 -5.80 16.00
C LYS A 12 23.50 -4.31 15.63
N ALA A 13 23.28 -3.46 16.62
CA ALA A 13 23.31 -2.02 16.47
C ALA A 13 24.74 -1.48 16.68
N LEU A 14 25.13 -0.50 15.85
CA LEU A 14 26.34 0.28 16.05
C LEU A 14 26.24 1.07 17.36
N ALA A 15 27.37 1.22 18.08
CA ALA A 15 27.40 1.72 19.46
C ALA A 15 26.81 3.14 19.67
N ALA A 16 26.59 3.91 18.59
CA ALA A 16 26.03 5.27 18.61
C ALA A 16 24.77 5.47 17.74
N ALA A 17 24.20 4.40 17.16
CA ALA A 17 23.04 4.52 16.29
C ALA A 17 21.78 4.88 17.11
N LYS A 18 21.04 5.91 16.68
CA LYS A 18 19.74 6.30 17.26
C LYS A 18 18.58 5.45 16.72
N PHE A 19 18.78 4.86 15.54
CA PHE A 19 17.81 4.03 14.83
C PHE A 19 18.50 2.75 14.33
N CYS A 20 17.75 1.66 14.25
CA CYS A 20 18.20 0.45 13.61
C CYS A 20 18.32 0.67 12.10
N THR A 21 19.46 0.29 11.52
CA THR A 21 19.71 0.42 10.09
C THR A 21 18.89 -0.54 9.24
N GLU A 22 18.41 -1.64 9.83
CA GLU A 22 17.60 -2.64 9.12
C GLU A 22 16.11 -2.30 9.14
N CYS A 23 15.54 -2.06 10.33
CA CYS A 23 14.09 -1.90 10.48
C CYS A 23 13.64 -0.46 10.79
N GLY A 24 14.57 0.49 10.95
CA GLY A 24 14.27 1.88 11.28
C GLY A 24 13.81 2.13 12.73
N ALA A 25 13.66 1.09 13.56
CA ALA A 25 13.19 1.25 14.94
C ALA A 25 14.17 2.06 15.80
N ALA A 26 13.64 2.93 16.67
CA ALA A 26 14.44 3.72 17.59
C ALA A 26 15.14 2.83 18.63
N LEU A 27 16.42 3.10 18.90
CA LEU A 27 17.22 2.32 19.84
C LEU A 27 17.26 2.99 21.23
N PRO A 28 16.97 2.25 22.32
CA PRO A 28 16.90 2.82 23.66
C PRO A 28 18.28 3.28 24.13
N GLY A 29 18.43 4.58 24.46
CA GLY A 29 19.69 5.19 24.92
C GLY A 29 20.21 6.36 24.08
N GLY A 30 19.51 6.78 23.03
CA GLY A 30 19.73 8.09 22.40
C GLY A 30 19.14 9.18 23.28
N GLY A 31 19.94 9.77 24.18
CA GLY A 31 19.49 10.73 25.18
C GLY A 31 18.56 11.81 24.62
N ALA A 32 17.29 11.73 25.02
CA ALA A 32 16.40 12.88 25.00
C ALA A 32 16.69 13.66 26.29
N ALA A 33 17.35 14.81 26.17
CA ALA A 33 17.24 15.82 27.19
C ALA A 33 15.75 16.20 27.27
N SER A 34 15.13 15.82 28.38
CA SER A 34 13.76 16.18 28.72
C SER A 34 13.65 17.70 28.89
N ALA A 35 13.36 18.41 27.81
CA ALA A 35 12.85 19.78 27.88
C ALA A 35 11.33 19.69 27.78
N ALA A 36 10.68 19.51 28.92
CA ALA A 36 9.25 19.74 29.07
C ALA A 36 8.95 21.21 28.77
N ARG A 37 8.65 21.55 27.51
CA ARG A 37 8.03 22.83 27.17
C ARG A 37 6.54 22.73 27.45
N ARG A 38 6.16 23.17 28.66
CA ARG A 38 4.82 23.67 28.95
C ARG A 38 4.52 24.82 27.99
N TRP A 39 3.58 24.62 27.07
CA TRP A 39 2.97 25.74 26.35
C TRP A 39 2.01 26.45 27.30
N GLN A 40 2.49 27.51 27.94
CA GLN A 40 1.61 28.52 28.50
C GLN A 40 1.08 29.37 27.35
N VAL A 41 -0.22 29.29 27.12
CA VAL A 41 -0.93 30.17 26.19
C VAL A 41 -0.98 31.55 26.83
N THR A 42 -0.14 32.48 26.37
CA THR A 42 -0.24 33.89 26.71
C THR A 42 -1.21 34.58 25.75
N ALA A 43 -1.97 35.54 26.28
CA ALA A 43 -3.16 36.17 25.68
C ALA A 43 -2.91 37.05 24.42
N ALA A 44 -1.89 36.76 23.63
CA ALA A 44 -1.55 37.50 22.40
C ALA A 44 -1.89 36.75 21.09
N ALA A 45 -2.35 35.50 21.17
CA ALA A 45 -2.71 34.70 19.98
C ALA A 45 -4.18 34.89 19.51
N SER A 46 -4.96 35.73 20.19
CA SER A 46 -6.38 35.98 19.88
C SER A 46 -6.63 37.09 18.85
N ALA A 47 -5.59 37.72 18.30
CA ALA A 47 -5.74 38.88 17.39
C ALA A 47 -5.45 38.59 15.90
N VAL A 48 -5.06 37.37 15.53
CA VAL A 48 -4.78 37.00 14.13
C VAL A 48 -5.92 36.17 13.50
N LEU A 49 -6.84 35.64 14.31
CA LEU A 49 -7.95 34.79 13.85
C LEU A 49 -9.23 35.55 13.44
N THR A 50 -9.29 36.88 13.58
CA THR A 50 -10.44 37.70 13.15
C THR A 50 -10.21 38.47 11.84
N GLY A 51 -9.01 38.42 11.26
CA GLY A 51 -8.67 39.12 10.00
C GLY A 51 -8.92 38.33 8.70
N PHE A 52 -9.04 37.00 8.77
CA PHE A 52 -9.18 36.16 7.56
C PHE A 52 -10.63 35.82 7.16
N LEU A 53 -11.62 36.21 7.97
CA LEU A 53 -13.05 35.94 7.69
C LEU A 53 -13.79 37.09 6.96
N ALA A 54 -13.10 38.18 6.59
CA ALA A 54 -13.73 39.34 5.93
C ALA A 54 -13.28 39.57 4.46
N ALA A 55 -12.47 38.69 3.88
CA ALA A 55 -12.01 38.81 2.48
C ALA A 55 -12.43 37.65 1.56
N GLY A 56 -13.29 36.73 2.03
CA GLY A 56 -13.83 35.61 1.25
C GLY A 56 -15.21 35.84 0.64
N LEU A 57 -15.83 37.00 0.88
CA LEU A 57 -17.24 37.28 0.56
C LEU A 57 -17.44 38.28 -0.61
N ALA A 58 -16.42 38.48 -1.44
CA ALA A 58 -16.46 39.41 -2.58
C ALA A 58 -16.14 38.78 -3.96
N ILE A 59 -16.06 37.45 -4.06
CA ILE A 59 -15.81 36.73 -5.35
C ILE A 59 -16.97 35.77 -5.66
N TRP A 60 -18.21 36.13 -5.27
CA TRP A 60 -19.40 35.29 -5.45
C TRP A 60 -20.60 36.01 -6.10
N THR A 61 -20.36 37.08 -6.87
CA THR A 61 -21.44 37.87 -7.50
C THR A 61 -21.25 38.26 -8.97
N LEU A 62 -20.36 37.61 -9.73
CA LEU A 62 -20.09 38.02 -11.12
C LEU A 62 -19.98 36.92 -12.20
N ILE A 63 -20.70 35.79 -12.06
CA ILE A 63 -20.92 34.89 -13.21
C ILE A 63 -22.33 34.30 -13.15
N LEU A 64 -23.33 35.15 -13.40
CA LEU A 64 -24.70 34.75 -13.75
C LEU A 64 -25.31 35.90 -14.57
N SER A 65 -25.24 35.79 -15.89
CA SER A 65 -26.28 36.37 -16.74
C SER A 65 -26.60 35.44 -17.92
N PRO A 66 -27.89 35.24 -18.22
CA PRO A 66 -28.39 34.31 -19.22
C PRO A 66 -28.56 35.00 -20.59
N GLY A 67 -28.46 34.23 -21.67
CA GLY A 67 -28.92 34.72 -22.98
C GLY A 67 -28.55 33.84 -24.16
N GLY A 68 -29.57 33.24 -24.81
CA GLY A 68 -29.55 32.96 -26.25
C GLY A 68 -29.61 31.49 -26.68
N PRO A 69 -30.66 31.05 -27.42
CA PRO A 69 -30.86 29.67 -27.85
C PRO A 69 -30.26 29.38 -29.23
N GLY A 70 -29.81 28.14 -29.47
CA GLY A 70 -29.32 27.71 -30.78
C GLY A 70 -28.93 26.23 -30.82
N ALA A 71 -29.90 25.33 -30.61
CA ALA A 71 -29.70 23.89 -30.80
C ALA A 71 -30.04 23.50 -32.25
N GLY A 72 -29.02 23.25 -33.07
CA GLY A 72 -29.13 22.46 -34.30
C GLY A 72 -28.79 20.99 -34.01
N PRO A 73 -29.33 20.00 -34.76
CA PRO A 73 -29.18 18.59 -34.42
C PRO A 73 -27.83 18.05 -34.91
N VAL A 74 -27.06 17.43 -34.01
CA VAL A 74 -25.86 16.66 -34.36
C VAL A 74 -26.24 15.18 -34.48
N ARG A 75 -25.95 14.59 -35.64
CA ARG A 75 -26.16 13.17 -35.99
C ARG A 75 -25.22 12.24 -35.20
N PRO A 76 -25.59 10.97 -34.98
CA PRO A 76 -24.77 10.01 -34.25
C PRO A 76 -23.70 9.39 -35.18
N GLY A 77 -22.48 9.25 -34.68
CA GLY A 77 -21.42 8.56 -35.41
C GLY A 77 -20.13 8.42 -34.61
N ALA A 78 -19.60 7.19 -34.62
CA ALA A 78 -18.29 6.74 -34.15
C ALA A 78 -18.11 6.48 -32.64
N ALA A 79 -18.04 5.18 -32.32
CA ALA A 79 -17.46 4.65 -31.09
C ALA A 79 -15.96 4.99 -31.00
N PRO A 80 -15.41 5.27 -29.80
CA PRO A 80 -13.97 5.24 -29.58
C PRO A 80 -13.50 3.83 -29.15
N PRO A 81 -12.24 3.48 -29.45
CA PRO A 81 -11.66 2.16 -29.21
C PRO A 81 -11.33 1.91 -27.73
N SER A 82 -11.25 0.63 -27.40
CA SER A 82 -10.84 0.03 -26.13
C SER A 82 -9.71 0.79 -25.41
N ALA A 83 -10.02 1.36 -24.25
CA ALA A 83 -9.04 1.86 -23.31
C ALA A 83 -8.55 0.70 -22.43
N SER A 84 -7.32 0.27 -22.69
CA SER A 84 -6.48 -0.45 -21.74
C SER A 84 -6.38 0.36 -20.45
N SER A 85 -6.88 -0.16 -19.33
CA SER A 85 -6.82 0.51 -18.04
C SER A 85 -5.42 0.41 -17.44
N ALA A 86 -4.55 1.36 -17.80
CA ALA A 86 -3.38 1.71 -16.99
C ALA A 86 -3.85 2.68 -15.88
N GLY A 87 -4.35 2.13 -14.78
CA GLY A 87 -4.76 2.88 -13.60
C GLY A 87 -3.74 2.75 -12.47
N GLY A 88 -2.52 3.25 -12.68
CA GLY A 88 -1.51 3.35 -11.63
C GLY A 88 -1.67 4.67 -10.88
N GLY A 89 -2.14 4.63 -9.64
CA GLY A 89 -2.11 5.79 -8.76
C GLY A 89 -0.65 6.26 -8.59
N THR A 90 -0.34 7.47 -9.05
CA THR A 90 1.01 8.02 -8.88
C THR A 90 1.21 8.32 -7.40
N LYS A 91 1.98 7.48 -6.69
CA LYS A 91 2.44 7.75 -5.33
C LYS A 91 2.92 9.20 -5.24
N ALA A 92 2.43 9.95 -4.26
CA ALA A 92 2.79 11.34 -4.05
C ALA A 92 4.32 11.48 -4.03
N ARG A 93 4.87 12.19 -5.02
CA ARG A 93 6.31 12.35 -5.18
C ARG A 93 6.83 13.23 -4.05
N MET A 94 7.74 12.69 -3.25
CA MET A 94 8.52 13.47 -2.29
C MET A 94 9.94 13.64 -2.84
N PRO A 95 10.29 14.82 -3.40
CA PRO A 95 11.62 15.03 -3.97
C PRO A 95 12.70 14.89 -2.90
N LEU A 96 13.83 14.31 -3.28
CA LEU A 96 14.96 14.11 -2.39
C LEU A 96 15.72 15.43 -2.13
N PRO A 97 16.38 15.57 -0.98
CA PRO A 97 17.32 16.67 -0.73
C PRO A 97 18.44 16.70 -1.78
N ALA A 98 18.90 17.89 -2.15
CA ALA A 98 19.90 18.07 -3.21
C ALA A 98 21.22 17.32 -2.91
N GLU A 99 21.59 17.20 -1.63
CA GLU A 99 22.78 16.47 -1.20
C GLU A 99 22.66 14.97 -1.51
N VAL A 100 21.46 14.40 -1.37
CA VAL A 100 21.19 12.99 -1.69
C VAL A 100 21.23 12.78 -3.19
N VAL A 101 20.62 13.69 -3.97
CA VAL A 101 20.66 13.64 -5.44
C VAL A 101 22.11 13.71 -5.95
N SER A 102 22.92 14.61 -5.40
CA SER A 102 24.35 14.73 -5.73
C SER A 102 25.10 13.44 -5.39
N PHE A 103 24.85 12.86 -4.21
CA PHE A 103 25.47 11.60 -3.81
C PHE A 103 25.15 10.45 -4.76
N ILE A 104 23.88 10.29 -5.14
CA ILE A 104 23.44 9.26 -6.09
C ILE A 104 24.12 9.47 -7.44
N THR A 105 24.18 10.72 -7.91
CA THR A 105 24.82 11.07 -9.19
C THR A 105 26.31 10.72 -9.19
N ASP A 106 27.04 11.06 -8.12
CA ASP A 106 28.46 10.74 -7.98
C ASP A 106 28.70 9.24 -7.87
N LEU A 107 27.83 8.51 -7.16
CA LEU A 107 27.90 7.06 -7.03
C LEU A 107 27.65 6.39 -8.39
N ALA A 108 26.68 6.87 -9.16
CA ALA A 108 26.39 6.40 -10.50
C ALA A 108 27.58 6.63 -11.45
N ALA A 109 28.23 7.79 -11.37
CA ALA A 109 29.44 8.07 -12.15
C ALA A 109 30.59 7.10 -11.80
N LYS A 110 30.80 6.81 -10.50
CA LYS A 110 31.82 5.84 -10.05
C LYS A 110 31.52 4.43 -10.53
N ALA A 111 30.26 3.99 -10.45
CA ALA A 111 29.82 2.69 -10.92
C ALA A 111 30.08 2.55 -12.44
N LYS A 112 29.71 3.57 -13.23
CA LYS A 112 29.92 3.60 -14.68
C LYS A 112 31.40 3.63 -15.07
N ALA A 113 32.25 4.30 -14.29
CA ALA A 113 33.70 4.32 -14.52
C ALA A 113 34.37 2.96 -14.27
N LYS A 114 33.75 2.09 -13.46
CA LYS A 114 34.23 0.73 -13.17
C LYS A 114 33.09 -0.28 -13.32
N PRO A 115 32.71 -0.64 -14.56
CA PRO A 115 31.57 -1.52 -14.82
C PRO A 115 31.65 -2.88 -14.12
N ASP A 116 32.87 -3.39 -13.88
CA ASP A 116 33.06 -4.71 -13.27
C ASP A 116 33.16 -4.67 -11.74
N ASP A 117 33.08 -3.48 -11.14
CA ASP A 117 32.98 -3.30 -9.70
C ASP A 117 31.54 -3.55 -9.22
N ILE A 118 31.23 -4.84 -9.03
CA ILE A 118 29.90 -5.31 -8.62
C ILE A 118 29.46 -4.67 -7.29
N GLU A 119 30.38 -4.42 -6.37
CA GLU A 119 30.06 -3.84 -5.05
C GLU A 119 29.56 -2.40 -5.20
N THR A 120 30.20 -1.60 -6.06
CA THR A 120 29.76 -0.23 -6.32
C THR A 120 28.41 -0.19 -7.04
N TRP A 121 28.17 -1.10 -8.00
CA TRP A 121 26.86 -1.24 -8.66
C TRP A 121 25.76 -1.69 -7.70
N LEU A 122 26.05 -2.63 -6.80
CA LEU A 122 25.09 -3.08 -5.78
C LEU A 122 24.73 -1.95 -4.82
N LYS A 123 25.73 -1.16 -4.38
CA LYS A 123 25.48 0.04 -3.55
C LYS A 123 24.59 1.05 -4.26
N LEU A 124 24.85 1.33 -5.54
CA LEU A 124 24.02 2.20 -6.35
C LEU A 124 22.58 1.68 -6.40
N ALA A 125 22.40 0.42 -6.75
CA ALA A 125 21.08 -0.20 -6.88
C ALA A 125 20.26 -0.13 -5.57
N LEU A 126 20.90 -0.41 -4.43
CA LEU A 126 20.25 -0.32 -3.11
C LEU A 126 19.85 1.11 -2.75
N VAL A 127 20.70 2.09 -3.06
CA VAL A 127 20.42 3.51 -2.80
C VAL A 127 19.29 4.00 -3.71
N ASP A 128 19.32 3.67 -5.00
CA ASP A 128 18.27 4.01 -5.95
C ASP A 128 16.94 3.34 -5.59
N ALA A 129 16.96 2.10 -5.12
CA ALA A 129 15.76 1.40 -4.65
C ALA A 129 15.15 2.07 -3.42
N ARG A 130 15.98 2.57 -2.50
CA ARG A 130 15.52 3.33 -1.33
C ARG A 130 15.01 4.71 -1.74
N ALA A 131 15.68 5.38 -2.68
CA ALA A 131 15.23 6.64 -3.27
C ALA A 131 13.86 6.48 -3.96
N ALA A 132 13.65 5.36 -4.67
CA ALA A 132 12.41 5.04 -5.37
C ALA A 132 11.18 4.96 -4.45
N GLN A 133 11.37 4.72 -3.15
CA GLN A 133 10.27 4.74 -2.17
C GLN A 133 9.75 6.16 -1.89
N LEU A 134 10.54 7.19 -2.19
CA LEU A 134 10.18 8.61 -2.00
C LEU A 134 9.91 9.30 -3.34
N ASP A 135 10.75 9.03 -4.34
CA ASP A 135 10.62 9.53 -5.70
C ASP A 135 10.68 8.34 -6.68
N PRO A 136 9.53 7.88 -7.22
CA PRO A 136 9.46 6.73 -8.12
C PRO A 136 10.32 6.83 -9.39
N THR A 137 10.85 8.01 -9.73
CA THR A 137 11.75 8.18 -10.89
C THR A 137 13.04 7.38 -10.77
N TYR A 138 13.56 7.18 -9.55
CA TYR A 138 14.77 6.38 -9.30
C TYR A 138 14.55 4.87 -9.50
N GLN A 139 13.31 4.43 -9.67
CA GLN A 139 13.01 3.01 -9.82
C GLN A 139 13.63 2.40 -11.08
N VAL A 140 13.70 3.16 -12.17
CA VAL A 140 14.29 2.70 -13.44
C VAL A 140 15.80 2.46 -13.27
N ASP A 141 16.48 3.39 -12.59
CA ASP A 141 17.92 3.31 -12.31
C ASP A 141 18.22 2.15 -11.36
N ALA A 142 17.38 1.96 -10.32
CA ALA A 142 17.50 0.83 -9.39
C ALA A 142 17.41 -0.53 -10.10
N VAL A 143 16.41 -0.70 -10.97
CA VAL A 143 16.26 -1.93 -11.77
C VAL A 143 17.48 -2.15 -12.65
N ALA A 144 17.93 -1.12 -13.38
CA ALA A 144 19.08 -1.23 -14.26
C ALA A 144 20.36 -1.60 -13.49
N ALA A 145 20.59 -1.00 -12.33
CA ALA A 145 21.75 -1.28 -11.50
C ALA A 145 21.72 -2.70 -10.90
N PHE A 146 20.56 -3.18 -10.42
CA PHE A 146 20.43 -4.58 -9.98
C PHE A 146 20.61 -5.56 -11.13
N GLN A 147 20.07 -5.26 -12.32
CA GLN A 147 20.24 -6.08 -13.50
C GLN A 147 21.74 -6.21 -13.85
N HIS A 148 22.45 -5.09 -13.83
CA HIS A 148 23.89 -5.04 -14.11
C HIS A 148 24.71 -5.88 -13.12
N VAL A 149 24.33 -5.90 -11.84
CA VAL A 149 24.90 -6.81 -10.84
C VAL A 149 24.62 -8.25 -11.21
N LEU A 150 23.37 -8.60 -11.52
CA LEU A 150 22.96 -9.98 -11.82
C LEU A 150 23.51 -10.52 -13.14
N ASP A 151 23.83 -9.65 -14.10
CA ASP A 151 24.51 -10.03 -15.34
C ASP A 151 25.95 -10.51 -15.09
N ARG A 152 26.60 -10.03 -14.01
CA ARG A 152 27.98 -10.36 -13.63
C ARG A 152 28.06 -11.40 -12.51
N ASP A 153 27.16 -11.32 -11.55
CA ASP A 153 26.98 -12.28 -10.46
C ASP A 153 25.50 -12.73 -10.40
N PRO A 154 25.12 -13.75 -11.20
CA PRO A 154 23.74 -14.25 -11.24
C PRO A 154 23.24 -14.85 -9.93
N LYS A 155 24.12 -15.07 -8.95
CA LYS A 155 23.78 -15.63 -7.63
C LYS A 155 23.90 -14.58 -6.52
N ASN A 156 24.00 -13.30 -6.88
CA ASN A 156 24.01 -12.24 -5.89
C ASN A 156 22.65 -12.15 -5.17
N ALA A 157 22.60 -12.63 -3.92
CA ALA A 157 21.35 -12.73 -3.17
C ALA A 157 20.70 -11.36 -2.90
N ASP A 158 21.52 -10.33 -2.65
CA ASP A 158 21.02 -8.98 -2.35
C ASP A 158 20.40 -8.34 -3.60
N ALA A 159 21.03 -8.51 -4.76
CA ALA A 159 20.47 -8.03 -6.02
C ALA A 159 19.22 -8.80 -6.44
N LEU A 160 19.18 -10.13 -6.23
CA LEU A 160 17.96 -10.92 -6.45
C LEU A 160 16.82 -10.43 -5.55
N ARG A 161 17.09 -10.20 -4.25
CA ARG A 161 16.06 -9.70 -3.33
C ARG A 161 15.60 -8.30 -3.70
N GLY A 162 16.52 -7.39 -4.00
CA GLY A 162 16.22 -6.02 -4.37
C GLY A 162 15.38 -5.92 -5.65
N LEU A 163 15.79 -6.61 -6.71
CA LEU A 163 15.05 -6.64 -7.98
C LEU A 163 13.68 -7.33 -7.82
N GLY A 164 13.64 -8.44 -7.08
CA GLY A 164 12.40 -9.13 -6.75
C GLY A 164 11.41 -8.21 -6.04
N ASN A 165 11.85 -7.50 -5.00
CA ASN A 165 11.01 -6.56 -4.25
C ASN A 165 10.49 -5.43 -5.15
N ILE A 166 11.32 -4.89 -6.05
CA ILE A 166 10.87 -3.85 -7.00
C ILE A 166 9.73 -4.37 -7.89
N HIS A 167 9.82 -5.61 -8.40
CA HIS A 167 8.74 -6.18 -9.19
C HIS A 167 7.50 -6.50 -8.34
N TYR A 168 7.69 -6.97 -7.10
CA TYR A 168 6.61 -7.20 -6.15
C TYR A 168 5.81 -5.93 -5.85
N ASP A 169 6.51 -4.84 -5.51
CA ASP A 169 5.90 -3.54 -5.18
C ASP A 169 5.18 -2.86 -6.36
N ARG A 170 5.38 -3.38 -7.58
CA ARG A 170 4.72 -2.94 -8.82
C ARG A 170 3.59 -3.89 -9.25
N ASP A 171 3.26 -4.87 -8.42
CA ASP A 171 2.31 -5.95 -8.73
C ASP A 171 2.71 -6.76 -9.99
N ASP A 172 3.99 -6.71 -10.39
CA ASP A 172 4.55 -7.47 -11.52
C ASP A 172 4.96 -8.87 -11.05
N HIS A 173 4.00 -9.61 -10.49
CA HIS A 173 4.23 -10.91 -9.87
C HIS A 173 4.80 -11.94 -10.86
N ALA A 174 4.47 -11.81 -12.15
CA ALA A 174 4.99 -12.67 -13.21
C ALA A 174 6.53 -12.59 -13.32
N LYS A 175 7.12 -11.41 -13.11
CA LYS A 175 8.59 -11.25 -13.06
C LYS A 175 9.16 -11.51 -11.68
N ALA A 176 8.42 -11.18 -10.62
CA ALA A 176 8.92 -11.30 -9.25
C ALA A 176 9.07 -12.77 -8.80
N ILE A 177 8.10 -13.64 -9.11
CA ILE A 177 8.10 -15.06 -8.72
C ILE A 177 9.41 -15.77 -9.07
N PRO A 178 9.87 -15.82 -10.34
CA PRO A 178 11.09 -16.55 -10.69
C PRO A 178 12.36 -15.94 -10.04
N ILE A 179 12.35 -14.65 -9.71
CA ILE A 179 13.45 -13.99 -9.00
C ILE A 179 13.46 -14.43 -7.53
N PHE A 180 12.30 -14.47 -6.88
CA PHE A 180 12.15 -14.94 -5.50
C PHE A 180 12.47 -16.44 -5.37
N GLU A 181 12.10 -17.27 -6.35
CA GLU A 181 12.48 -18.68 -6.38
C GLU A 181 14.00 -18.85 -6.42
N ARG A 182 14.70 -18.08 -7.28
CA ARG A 182 16.18 -18.05 -7.32
C ARG A 182 16.78 -17.58 -6.00
N TYR A 183 16.21 -16.53 -5.39
CA TYR A 183 16.65 -16.03 -4.09
C TYR A 183 16.50 -17.09 -2.99
N LEU A 184 15.33 -17.73 -2.90
CA LEU A 184 15.03 -18.76 -1.91
C LEU A 184 15.82 -20.05 -2.12
N ALA A 185 16.29 -20.33 -3.35
CA ALA A 185 17.24 -21.41 -3.58
C ALA A 185 18.62 -21.15 -2.92
N LEU A 186 19.00 -19.88 -2.75
CA LEU A 186 20.23 -19.45 -2.05
C LEU A 186 20.00 -19.22 -0.55
N ARG A 187 18.80 -18.77 -0.18
CA ARG A 187 18.38 -18.43 1.19
C ARG A 187 17.12 -19.21 1.57
N PRO A 188 17.22 -20.54 1.75
CA PRO A 188 16.05 -21.38 2.01
C PRO A 188 15.40 -21.14 3.37
N ASP A 189 16.04 -20.43 4.29
CA ASP A 189 15.51 -20.19 5.64
C ASP A 189 14.82 -18.83 5.78
N ASP A 190 14.75 -18.03 4.71
CA ASP A 190 14.02 -16.76 4.73
C ASP A 190 12.50 -16.99 4.68
N ALA A 191 11.89 -17.07 5.86
CA ALA A 191 10.46 -17.22 6.04
C ALA A 191 9.66 -16.03 5.47
N SER A 192 10.21 -14.81 5.54
CA SER A 192 9.54 -13.61 4.99
C SER A 192 9.45 -13.72 3.49
N ALA A 193 10.57 -13.97 2.79
CA ALA A 193 10.58 -14.09 1.34
C ALA A 193 9.72 -15.26 0.85
N ARG A 194 9.67 -16.37 1.58
CA ARG A 194 8.80 -17.51 1.24
C ARG A 194 7.31 -17.16 1.43
N THR A 195 6.97 -16.34 2.42
CA THR A 195 5.61 -15.83 2.64
C THR A 195 5.21 -14.83 1.54
N ASP A 196 6.13 -13.97 1.11
CA ASP A 196 5.92 -13.05 -0.01
C ASP A 196 5.70 -13.84 -1.31
N LEU A 197 6.50 -14.88 -1.57
CA LEU A 197 6.30 -15.78 -2.72
C LEU A 197 4.94 -16.47 -2.69
N ALA A 198 4.48 -16.95 -1.53
CA ALA A 198 3.15 -17.51 -1.38
C ALA A 198 2.05 -16.48 -1.69
N THR A 199 2.26 -15.23 -1.28
CA THR A 199 1.37 -14.10 -1.58
C THR A 199 1.31 -13.83 -3.08
N MET A 200 2.47 -13.87 -3.77
CA MET A 200 2.52 -13.74 -5.22
C MET A 200 1.78 -14.86 -5.95
N TYR A 201 1.84 -16.11 -5.47
CA TYR A 201 1.05 -17.20 -6.06
C TYR A 201 -0.45 -16.94 -5.94
N LEU A 202 -0.91 -16.37 -4.83
CA LEU A 202 -2.31 -16.00 -4.67
C LEU A 202 -2.73 -14.95 -5.71
N TYR A 203 -1.93 -13.90 -5.89
CA TYR A 203 -2.19 -12.86 -6.91
C TYR A 203 -2.09 -13.39 -8.35
N ALA A 204 -1.26 -14.41 -8.58
CA ALA A 204 -1.20 -15.12 -9.85
C ALA A 204 -2.39 -16.08 -10.08
N GLY A 205 -3.35 -16.15 -9.17
CA GLY A 205 -4.54 -16.99 -9.28
C GLY A 205 -4.30 -18.46 -8.89
N ASP A 206 -3.24 -18.75 -8.13
CA ASP A 206 -2.89 -20.09 -7.66
C ASP A 206 -2.96 -20.21 -6.13
N PRO A 207 -4.18 -20.22 -5.56
CA PRO A 207 -4.37 -20.33 -4.12
C PRO A 207 -3.87 -21.66 -3.56
N ALA A 208 -3.84 -22.73 -4.36
CA ALA A 208 -3.36 -24.03 -3.94
C ALA A 208 -1.86 -24.01 -3.61
N ARG A 209 -1.03 -23.45 -4.51
CA ARG A 209 0.41 -23.25 -4.24
C ARG A 209 0.64 -22.26 -3.10
N ALA A 210 -0.16 -21.19 -3.00
CA ALA A 210 -0.07 -20.24 -1.90
C ALA A 210 -0.28 -20.94 -0.54
N ILE A 211 -1.38 -21.69 -0.39
CA ILE A 211 -1.70 -22.44 0.85
C ILE A 211 -0.59 -23.43 1.21
N ALA A 212 -0.10 -24.21 0.25
CA ALA A 212 0.98 -25.15 0.48
C ALA A 212 2.26 -24.46 0.97
N THR A 213 2.58 -23.29 0.38
CA THR A 213 3.78 -22.53 0.70
C THR A 213 3.66 -21.86 2.08
N TYR A 214 2.50 -21.28 2.45
CA TYR A 214 2.28 -20.76 3.80
C TYR A 214 2.38 -21.86 4.87
N LYS A 215 1.82 -23.05 4.58
CA LYS A 215 1.95 -24.21 5.49
C LYS A 215 3.39 -24.66 5.68
N ASP A 216 4.23 -24.62 4.64
CA ASP A 216 5.67 -24.91 4.79
C ASP A 216 6.36 -23.87 5.69
N VAL A 217 6.03 -22.58 5.54
CA VAL A 217 6.53 -21.53 6.45
C VAL A 217 6.13 -21.82 7.90
N ILE A 218 4.85 -22.08 8.15
CA ILE A 218 4.30 -22.36 9.49
C ILE A 218 4.93 -23.63 10.08
N LYS A 219 5.14 -24.68 9.27
CA LYS A 219 5.78 -25.92 9.73
C LYS A 219 7.20 -25.68 10.24
N ARG A 220 7.95 -24.77 9.60
CA ARG A 220 9.33 -24.42 9.98
C ARG A 220 9.37 -23.40 11.11
N ASN A 221 8.46 -22.44 11.09
CA ASN A 221 8.31 -21.40 12.10
C ASN A 221 6.83 -21.26 12.50
N PRO A 222 6.37 -22.03 13.50
CA PRO A 222 4.98 -21.98 13.97
C PRO A 222 4.59 -20.64 14.61
N SER A 223 5.56 -19.76 14.90
CA SER A 223 5.31 -18.43 15.46
C SER A 223 5.28 -17.32 14.41
N PHE A 224 5.37 -17.67 13.11
CA PHE A 224 5.40 -16.67 12.04
C PHE A 224 3.99 -16.11 11.76
N LEU A 225 3.60 -15.09 12.53
CA LEU A 225 2.27 -14.47 12.51
C LEU A 225 1.77 -14.14 11.09
N GLN A 226 2.63 -13.56 10.24
CA GLN A 226 2.25 -13.15 8.89
C GLN A 226 1.77 -14.33 8.04
N ALA A 227 2.39 -15.52 8.17
CA ALA A 227 1.95 -16.69 7.40
C ALA A 227 0.60 -17.22 7.89
N HIS A 228 0.33 -17.21 9.20
CA HIS A 228 -0.99 -17.56 9.73
C HIS A 228 -2.07 -16.59 9.25
N TYR A 229 -1.80 -15.28 9.34
CA TYR A 229 -2.73 -14.25 8.86
C TYR A 229 -3.02 -14.38 7.36
N ASN A 230 -1.98 -14.50 6.53
CA ASN A 230 -2.16 -14.61 5.08
C ASN A 230 -2.82 -15.93 4.68
N LEU A 231 -2.53 -17.03 5.38
CA LEU A 231 -3.21 -18.30 5.17
C LEU A 231 -4.70 -18.19 5.51
N ALA A 232 -5.05 -17.51 6.60
CA ALA A 232 -6.44 -17.27 6.96
C ALA A 232 -7.19 -16.46 5.90
N VAL A 233 -6.60 -15.36 5.44
CA VAL A 233 -7.15 -14.54 4.34
C VAL A 233 -7.34 -15.38 3.07
N THR A 234 -6.37 -16.26 2.78
CA THR A 234 -6.46 -17.17 1.64
C THR A 234 -7.63 -18.14 1.78
N TYR A 235 -7.81 -18.77 2.95
CA TYR A 235 -8.95 -19.67 3.21
C TYR A 235 -10.30 -18.97 3.10
N HIS A 236 -10.42 -17.77 3.69
CA HIS A 236 -11.64 -16.96 3.56
C HIS A 236 -11.96 -16.66 2.10
N GLY A 237 -10.95 -16.27 1.30
CA GLY A 237 -11.10 -16.06 -0.14
C GLY A 237 -11.51 -17.32 -0.93
N GLN A 238 -11.28 -18.52 -0.39
CA GLN A 238 -11.77 -19.79 -0.93
C GLN A 238 -13.12 -20.24 -0.35
N GLY A 239 -13.70 -19.46 0.58
CA GLY A 239 -14.97 -19.79 1.26
C GLY A 239 -14.82 -20.77 2.44
N ASP A 240 -13.60 -21.07 2.89
CA ASP A 240 -13.36 -21.91 4.07
C ASP A 240 -13.17 -21.04 5.32
N ASP A 241 -14.26 -20.42 5.76
CA ASP A 241 -14.26 -19.53 6.93
C ASP A 241 -13.90 -20.27 8.22
N ARG A 242 -14.16 -21.58 8.28
CA ARG A 242 -13.77 -22.41 9.42
C ARG A 242 -12.25 -22.50 9.55
N ALA A 243 -11.55 -22.81 8.44
CA ALA A 243 -10.09 -22.84 8.45
C ALA A 243 -9.51 -21.44 8.66
N ALA A 244 -10.13 -20.40 8.06
CA ALA A 244 -9.71 -19.02 8.26
C ALA A 244 -9.76 -18.60 9.74
N LEU A 245 -10.87 -18.87 10.43
CA LEU A 245 -11.02 -18.59 11.86
C LEU A 245 -9.97 -19.33 12.69
N GLY A 246 -9.69 -20.60 12.39
CA GLY A 246 -8.67 -21.37 13.09
C GLY A 246 -7.27 -20.74 13.02
N GLU A 247 -6.86 -20.29 11.84
CA GLU A 247 -5.56 -19.63 11.65
C GLU A 247 -5.53 -18.22 12.26
N LEU A 248 -6.65 -17.49 12.26
CA LEU A 248 -6.74 -16.17 12.90
C LEU A 248 -6.63 -16.23 14.41
N GLU A 249 -7.22 -17.25 15.03
CA GLU A 249 -7.12 -17.46 16.47
C GLU A 249 -5.66 -17.68 16.89
N ILE A 250 -4.89 -18.42 16.07
CA ILE A 250 -3.44 -18.58 16.27
C ILE A 250 -2.72 -17.24 16.06
N ALA A 251 -2.97 -16.56 14.95
CA ALA A 251 -2.35 -15.26 14.65
C ALA A 251 -2.60 -14.23 15.75
N ARG A 252 -3.82 -14.21 16.32
CA ARG A 252 -4.19 -13.35 17.45
C ARG A 252 -3.33 -13.64 18.69
N GLY A 253 -3.12 -14.92 19.01
CA GLY A 253 -2.27 -15.34 20.13
C GLY A 253 -0.80 -14.98 19.96
N LEU A 254 -0.33 -14.88 18.71
CA LEU A 254 1.03 -14.45 18.37
C LEU A 254 1.21 -12.93 18.34
N ALA A 255 0.13 -12.15 18.24
CA ALA A 255 0.18 -10.71 18.09
C ALA A 255 0.63 -10.01 19.39
N THR A 256 1.81 -9.38 19.33
CA THR A 256 2.37 -8.57 20.44
C THR A 256 1.87 -7.14 20.44
N GLU A 257 1.57 -6.59 19.27
CA GLU A 257 1.10 -5.22 19.08
C GLU A 257 -0.43 -5.14 19.18
N ASP A 258 -0.95 -4.21 19.98
CA ASP A 258 -2.40 -4.04 20.18
C ASP A 258 -3.14 -3.69 18.88
N GLY A 259 -2.51 -2.90 18.00
CA GLY A 259 -3.09 -2.55 16.69
C GLY A 259 -3.26 -3.77 15.78
N VAL A 260 -2.25 -4.64 15.72
CA VAL A 260 -2.29 -5.88 14.95
C VAL A 260 -3.34 -6.84 15.53
N ARG A 261 -3.37 -6.97 16.87
CA ARG A 261 -4.37 -7.80 17.55
C ARG A 261 -5.79 -7.31 17.24
N LYS A 262 -6.03 -6.00 17.33
CA LYS A 262 -7.32 -5.41 17.00
C LYS A 262 -7.73 -5.69 15.55
N GLN A 263 -6.81 -5.57 14.60
CA GLN A 263 -7.11 -5.89 13.19
C GLN A 263 -7.52 -7.35 13.00
N ILE A 264 -6.88 -8.27 13.72
CA ILE A 264 -7.24 -9.70 13.71
C ILE A 264 -8.61 -9.92 14.36
N ASP A 265 -8.88 -9.27 15.50
CA ASP A 265 -10.17 -9.35 16.20
C ASP A 265 -11.32 -8.82 15.34
N ASP A 266 -11.14 -7.69 14.66
CA ASP A 266 -12.13 -7.13 13.75
C ASP A 266 -12.45 -8.13 12.61
N MET A 267 -11.44 -8.84 12.09
CA MET A 267 -11.64 -9.86 11.06
C MET A 267 -12.34 -11.12 11.60
N ILE A 268 -11.98 -11.58 12.81
CA ILE A 268 -12.67 -12.69 13.48
C ILE A 268 -14.15 -12.35 13.70
N ALA A 269 -14.45 -11.13 14.20
CA ALA A 269 -15.81 -10.68 14.43
C ALA A 269 -16.61 -10.60 13.13
N ALA A 270 -15.99 -10.10 12.04
CA ALA A 270 -16.63 -10.08 10.72
C ALA A 270 -17.00 -11.49 10.23
N LEU A 271 -16.09 -12.46 10.36
CA LEU A 271 -16.33 -13.86 9.93
C LEU A 271 -17.37 -14.59 10.79
N ARG A 272 -17.53 -14.22 12.07
CA ARG A 272 -18.58 -14.78 12.95
C ARG A 272 -19.93 -14.10 12.79
N GLY A 273 -19.99 -12.98 12.07
CA GLY A 273 -21.16 -12.10 12.08
C GLY A 273 -21.37 -11.38 13.42
N GLU A 274 -20.32 -11.29 14.24
CA GLU A 274 -20.27 -10.65 15.56
C GLU A 274 -19.70 -9.22 15.53
N GLY A 275 -19.34 -8.72 14.33
CA GLY A 275 -19.00 -7.31 14.15
C GLY A 275 -20.16 -6.40 14.58
N PRO A 276 -19.92 -5.10 14.85
CA PRO A 276 -21.02 -4.17 15.08
C PRO A 276 -22.03 -4.38 13.95
N ALA A 277 -23.30 -4.61 14.30
CA ALA A 277 -24.39 -4.51 13.31
C ALA A 277 -24.09 -3.27 12.48
N PRO A 278 -24.14 -3.32 11.13
CA PRO A 278 -23.84 -2.17 10.30
C PRO A 278 -24.55 -0.98 10.93
N GLU A 279 -23.79 -0.02 11.46
CA GLU A 279 -24.28 1.08 12.29
C GLU A 279 -25.64 1.51 11.74
N ASP A 280 -26.67 1.37 12.57
CA ASP A 280 -28.09 1.43 12.22
C ASP A 280 -28.33 2.34 11.01
N THR A 281 -28.35 1.75 9.80
CA THR A 281 -28.66 2.46 8.54
C THR A 281 -30.15 2.83 8.47
N ARG A 282 -30.86 2.78 9.59
CA ARG A 282 -32.14 3.47 9.81
C ARG A 282 -31.92 4.96 10.08
N ALA A 283 -31.08 5.62 9.30
CA ALA A 283 -31.43 6.97 8.92
C ALA A 283 -32.63 6.84 7.98
N ALA A 284 -33.79 7.28 8.46
CA ALA A 284 -35.03 7.34 7.69
C ALA A 284 -34.74 7.81 6.25
N PRO A 285 -35.37 7.19 5.23
CA PRO A 285 -35.12 7.60 3.85
C PRO A 285 -35.40 9.10 3.73
N PRO A 286 -34.47 9.93 3.21
CA PRO A 286 -34.90 11.21 2.69
C PRO A 286 -35.86 10.90 1.54
N THR A 287 -37.11 11.20 1.78
CA THR A 287 -38.17 11.27 0.77
C THR A 287 -37.69 12.17 -0.37
N GLY A 288 -37.40 11.58 -1.53
CA GLY A 288 -37.32 12.33 -2.78
C GLY A 288 -36.21 11.93 -3.75
N ALA A 289 -36.45 10.90 -4.56
CA ALA A 289 -36.18 10.84 -6.01
C ALA A 289 -36.50 9.42 -6.55
N GLY A 290 -37.73 8.96 -6.33
CA GLY A 290 -38.21 7.68 -6.86
C GLY A 290 -38.69 7.84 -8.30
N GLY A 291 -37.81 7.56 -9.26
CA GLY A 291 -38.16 7.26 -10.64
C GLY A 291 -37.64 5.87 -11.03
N PRO A 292 -38.22 5.18 -12.04
CA PRO A 292 -37.68 3.93 -12.54
C PRO A 292 -36.24 4.14 -13.04
N ARG A 293 -35.33 3.25 -12.61
CA ARG A 293 -33.91 3.30 -12.96
C ARG A 293 -33.74 3.29 -14.48
N THR A 294 -32.86 4.14 -14.98
CA THR A 294 -32.52 4.11 -16.41
C THR A 294 -31.66 2.87 -16.74
N PRO A 295 -31.63 2.40 -17.99
CA PRO A 295 -30.74 1.31 -18.40
C PRO A 295 -29.25 1.62 -18.12
N PHE A 296 -28.86 2.88 -18.23
CA PHE A 296 -27.52 3.34 -17.88
C PHE A 296 -27.23 3.15 -16.39
N GLN A 297 -28.14 3.61 -15.52
CA GLN A 297 -28.02 3.43 -14.07
C GLN A 297 -27.94 1.95 -13.68
N GLY A 298 -28.77 1.10 -14.31
CA GLY A 298 -28.75 -0.35 -14.11
C GLY A 298 -27.42 -0.99 -14.53
N ALA A 299 -26.86 -0.59 -15.67
CA ALA A 299 -25.58 -1.09 -16.15
C ALA A 299 -24.41 -0.69 -15.24
N VAL A 300 -24.40 0.55 -14.75
CA VAL A 300 -23.39 1.05 -13.81
C VAL A 300 -23.47 0.31 -12.47
N GLU A 301 -24.67 0.17 -11.89
CA GLU A 301 -24.84 -0.58 -10.64
C GLU A 301 -24.39 -2.03 -10.78
N HIS A 302 -24.75 -2.69 -11.90
CA HIS A 302 -24.33 -4.06 -12.16
C HIS A 302 -22.81 -4.20 -12.24
N ALA A 303 -22.15 -3.37 -13.05
CA ALA A 303 -20.69 -3.41 -13.23
C ALA A 303 -19.94 -3.27 -11.91
N PHE A 304 -20.37 -2.32 -11.07
CA PHE A 304 -19.78 -2.07 -9.76
C PHE A 304 -20.04 -3.23 -8.78
N ARG A 305 -21.24 -3.82 -8.78
CA ARG A 305 -21.58 -4.96 -7.90
C ARG A 305 -20.89 -6.26 -8.31
N THR A 306 -20.62 -6.45 -9.60
CA THR A 306 -19.89 -7.62 -10.11
C THR A 306 -18.38 -7.49 -9.98
N HIS A 307 -17.86 -6.32 -9.60
CA HIS A 307 -16.43 -6.11 -9.45
C HIS A 307 -15.90 -6.89 -8.22
N PRO A 308 -14.86 -7.75 -8.35
CA PRO A 308 -14.43 -8.64 -7.27
C PRO A 308 -14.04 -7.93 -5.97
N ILE A 309 -13.44 -6.75 -6.08
CA ILE A 309 -12.98 -5.94 -4.93
C ILE A 309 -14.05 -4.95 -4.44
N MET A 310 -14.69 -4.20 -5.35
CA MET A 310 -15.66 -3.15 -5.01
C MET A 310 -17.05 -3.71 -4.69
N GLY A 311 -17.45 -4.76 -5.38
CA GLY A 311 -18.79 -5.36 -5.30
C GLY A 311 -19.23 -5.68 -3.89
N PRO A 312 -18.44 -6.48 -3.13
CA PRO A 312 -18.74 -6.82 -1.74
C PRO A 312 -18.75 -5.63 -0.78
N ARG A 313 -18.21 -4.46 -1.19
CA ARG A 313 -18.08 -3.27 -0.35
C ARG A 313 -19.16 -2.22 -0.61
N ILE A 314 -19.93 -2.32 -1.70
CA ILE A 314 -20.93 -1.30 -2.04
C ILE A 314 -22.19 -1.48 -1.20
N VAL A 315 -22.45 -0.48 -0.36
CA VAL A 315 -23.60 -0.43 0.54
C VAL A 315 -24.84 0.03 -0.22
N ARG A 316 -24.78 1.18 -0.90
CA ARG A 316 -25.92 1.73 -1.65
C ARG A 316 -25.50 2.67 -2.78
N PHE A 317 -26.36 2.77 -3.79
CA PHE A 317 -26.30 3.79 -4.84
C PHE A 317 -27.39 4.84 -4.59
N GLU A 318 -27.00 6.11 -4.63
CA GLU A 318 -27.89 7.25 -4.56
C GLU A 318 -27.76 8.07 -5.84
N TRP A 319 -28.74 7.94 -6.74
CA TRP A 319 -28.75 8.74 -7.98
C TRP A 319 -29.28 10.13 -7.70
N THR A 320 -28.44 11.14 -7.90
CA THR A 320 -28.83 12.56 -7.78
C THR A 320 -29.24 13.16 -9.12
N ALA A 321 -28.90 12.50 -10.23
CA ALA A 321 -29.35 12.80 -11.60
C ALA A 321 -29.31 11.53 -12.48
N PRO A 322 -29.85 11.57 -13.72
CA PRO A 322 -29.83 10.42 -14.64
C PRO A 322 -28.44 9.85 -14.94
N ALA A 323 -27.41 10.70 -14.90
CA ALA A 323 -26.00 10.33 -15.16
C ALA A 323 -25.07 10.64 -13.98
N ALA A 324 -25.60 11.01 -12.81
CA ALA A 324 -24.80 11.37 -11.65
C ALA A 324 -25.37 10.72 -10.39
N GLY A 325 -24.50 10.10 -9.60
CA GLY A 325 -24.89 9.45 -8.36
C GLY A 325 -23.73 9.37 -7.38
N ARG A 326 -24.07 9.09 -6.13
CA ARG A 326 -23.14 8.82 -5.05
C ARG A 326 -23.18 7.33 -4.75
N VAL A 327 -22.01 6.75 -4.53
CA VAL A 327 -21.89 5.34 -4.13
C VAL A 327 -21.36 5.33 -2.71
N LEU A 328 -22.13 4.76 -1.80
CA LEU A 328 -21.68 4.53 -0.44
C LEU A 328 -20.97 3.17 -0.39
N VAL A 329 -19.72 3.17 0.05
CA VAL A 329 -18.85 1.99 0.08
C VAL A 329 -18.34 1.80 1.51
N GLN A 330 -18.45 0.59 2.05
CA GLN A 330 -18.00 0.24 3.40
C GLN A 330 -16.54 -0.18 3.38
N ASN A 331 -15.80 0.15 4.45
CA ASN A 331 -14.39 -0.22 4.62
C ASN A 331 -13.52 0.12 3.40
N PHE A 332 -13.84 1.25 2.75
CA PHE A 332 -13.05 1.77 1.67
C PHE A 332 -11.78 2.39 2.29
N PRO A 333 -10.57 1.85 2.02
CA PRO A 333 -9.35 2.32 2.65
C PRO A 333 -9.01 3.71 2.10
N MET A 334 -9.51 4.76 2.76
CA MET A 334 -9.18 6.15 2.43
C MET A 334 -7.68 6.42 2.57
N GLU A 335 -7.01 5.68 3.47
CA GLU A 335 -5.57 5.77 3.71
C GLU A 335 -4.71 5.11 2.60
N GLY A 336 -5.34 4.41 1.66
CA GLY A 336 -4.67 3.70 0.55
C GLY A 336 -5.06 4.20 -0.84
N MET A 337 -5.85 5.27 -0.96
CA MET A 337 -6.03 5.97 -2.24
C MET A 337 -4.96 7.06 -2.40
N PRO A 338 -4.41 7.26 -3.61
CA PRO A 338 -3.44 8.32 -3.88
C PRO A 338 -4.01 9.73 -3.67
#